data_AF-A0A368H5Z7-F1
#
_entry.id   AF-A0A368H5Z7-F1
#
_cell.length_a   1.000
_cell.length_b   1.000
_cell.length_c   1.000
_cell.angle_alpha   90.00
_cell.angle_beta   90.00
_cell.angle_gamma   90.00
#
_symmetry.space_group_name_H-M   'P 1'
#
loop_
_entity.id
_entity.type
_entity.pdbx_description
1 polymer ?
#
loop_
_entity_poly.entity_id
_entity_poly.type
_entity_poly.pdbx_seq_one_letter_code
_entity_poly.pdbx_strand_id
1 'polypeptide(L)'
;MVHIDNVYKFPNADIYGRMCRTNLASNTAFRGFGGPQGMFCTETLVKHIAEQLNMDHDKIREMNFYEEGGCTPFGMHLRQNNIARTWYECKEHSDYEHRLEQVREFNRVNKYRKRGIYMMPTRFGIGFGLKQLNQAGALVLIYTDGSVLVSHGGMEMGQGLHTKILQSKQLGKL
;
A
#
# COMPACT_ATOMS: atom_id res chain seq x y z
N MET A 1 -3.31 1.20 12.72
CA MET A 1 -4.65 1.81 12.82
C MET A 1 -5.03 2.56 11.55
N VAL A 2 -4.32 3.61 11.13
CA VAL A 2 -4.67 4.46 9.94
C VAL A 2 -4.56 3.81 8.54
N HIS A 3 -4.28 2.51 8.48
CA HIS A 3 -4.22 1.71 7.26
C HIS A 3 -5.12 0.47 7.34
N ILE A 4 -5.82 0.26 8.46
CA ILE A 4 -6.67 -0.92 8.63
C ILE A 4 -7.84 -0.86 7.64
N ASP A 5 -8.32 0.33 7.29
CA ASP A 5 -9.38 0.51 6.30
C ASP A 5 -8.97 0.01 4.90
N ASN A 6 -7.67 -0.08 4.62
CA ASN A 6 -7.11 -0.37 3.30
C ASN A 6 -7.79 0.51 2.22
N VAL A 7 -8.52 -0.12 1.30
CA VAL A 7 -9.27 0.54 0.23
C VAL A 7 -10.77 0.61 0.50
N TYR A 8 -11.24 0.15 1.67
CA TYR A 8 -12.65 -0.06 1.93
C TYR A 8 -13.26 1.07 2.77
N LYS A 9 -14.39 1.60 2.32
CA LYS A 9 -15.18 2.55 3.07
C LYS A 9 -15.98 1.81 4.16
N PHE A 10 -15.54 1.93 5.40
CA PHE A 10 -16.36 1.62 6.56
C PHE A 10 -17.22 2.84 6.92
N PRO A 11 -18.57 2.78 6.81
CA PRO A 11 -19.43 3.90 7.20
C PRO A 11 -19.38 4.17 8.71
N ASN A 12 -19.31 3.08 9.49
CA ASN A 12 -19.18 3.09 10.94
C ASN A 12 -17.99 2.19 11.29
N ALA A 13 -16.99 2.74 11.99
CA ALA A 13 -15.83 1.98 12.41
C ALA A 13 -15.37 2.49 13.78
N ASP A 14 -15.05 1.54 14.66
CA ASP A 14 -14.36 1.80 15.91
C ASP A 14 -13.13 0.90 15.99
N ILE A 15 -11.94 1.51 16.03
CA ILE A 15 -10.66 0.84 15.77
C ILE A 15 -9.69 1.17 16.90
N TYR A 16 -9.31 0.15 17.67
CA TYR A 16 -8.31 0.29 18.74
C TYR A 16 -7.12 -0.62 18.51
N GLY A 17 -5.96 -0.19 18.98
CA GLY A 17 -4.75 -0.98 19.04
C GLY A 17 -4.07 -0.80 20.39
N ARG A 18 -3.46 -1.87 20.90
CA ARG A 18 -2.68 -1.84 22.15
C ARG A 18 -1.31 -2.46 21.91
N MET A 19 -0.27 -1.75 22.36
CA MET A 19 1.08 -2.30 22.38
C MET A 19 1.25 -3.14 23.64
N CYS A 20 1.65 -4.40 23.47
CA CYS A 20 1.88 -5.33 24.57
C CYS A 20 3.38 -5.44 24.85
N ARG A 21 3.78 -5.21 26.11
CA ARG A 21 5.15 -5.46 26.57
C ARG A 21 5.30 -6.94 26.91
N THR A 22 6.37 -7.55 26.42
CA THR A 22 6.71 -8.95 26.69
C THR A 22 8.21 -9.08 27.03
N ASN A 23 8.62 -10.24 27.53
CA ASN A 23 10.03 -10.56 27.81
C ASN A 23 10.76 -11.11 26.57
N LEU A 24 10.48 -10.54 25.39
CA LEU A 24 11.16 -10.84 24.14
C LEU A 24 12.05 -9.67 23.73
N ALA A 25 12.92 -9.90 22.74
CA ALA A 25 13.68 -8.81 22.12
C ALA A 25 12.73 -7.72 21.60
N SER A 26 13.12 -6.45 21.79
CA SER A 26 12.28 -5.33 21.36
C SER A 26 12.17 -5.29 19.84
N ASN A 27 10.95 -5.45 19.33
CA ASN A 27 10.67 -5.25 17.92
C ASN A 27 10.79 -3.77 17.55
N THR A 28 11.18 -3.49 16.29
CA THR A 28 11.31 -2.14 15.75
C THR A 28 10.62 -2.03 14.39
N ALA A 29 10.76 -0.89 13.73
CA ALA A 29 10.25 -0.62 12.41
C ALA A 29 10.70 -1.69 11.39
N PHE A 30 9.75 -2.15 10.58
CA PHE A 30 10.02 -2.91 9.36
C PHE A 30 9.27 -2.25 8.21
N ARG A 31 9.68 -2.52 6.96
CA ARG A 31 9.08 -1.93 5.77
C ARG A 31 7.56 -2.13 5.76
N GLY A 32 6.82 -1.01 5.74
CA GLY A 32 5.36 -0.96 5.85
C GLY A 32 4.83 -0.44 7.20
N PHE A 33 5.66 -0.43 8.25
CA PHE A 33 5.43 0.27 9.52
C PHE A 33 4.05 0.02 10.16
N GLY A 34 3.65 -1.26 10.27
CA GLY A 34 2.36 -1.66 10.85
C GLY A 34 1.19 -1.66 9.86
N GLY A 35 1.34 -1.03 8.69
CA GLY A 35 0.35 -1.04 7.60
C GLY A 35 0.02 -2.46 7.12
N PRO A 36 1.01 -3.29 6.73
CA PRO A 36 0.77 -4.66 6.28
C PRO A 36 -0.03 -5.50 7.28
N GLN A 37 0.30 -5.39 8.57
CA GLN A 37 -0.39 -6.11 9.64
C GLN A 37 -1.86 -5.68 9.75
N GLY A 38 -2.14 -4.38 9.67
CA GLY A 38 -3.50 -3.86 9.70
C GLY A 38 -4.32 -4.26 8.47
N MET A 39 -3.76 -4.10 7.27
CA MET A 39 -4.43 -4.46 6.02
C MET A 39 -4.73 -5.97 5.94
N PHE A 40 -3.80 -6.82 6.42
CA PHE A 40 -4.02 -8.25 6.49
C PHE A 40 -5.25 -8.63 7.33
N CYS A 41 -5.45 -7.98 8.48
CA CYS A 41 -6.64 -8.20 9.31
C CYS A 41 -7.93 -7.90 8.54
N THR A 42 -7.97 -6.78 7.81
CA THR A 42 -9.17 -6.36 7.06
C THR A 42 -9.46 -7.25 5.86
N GLU A 43 -8.42 -7.71 5.16
CA GLU A 43 -8.59 -8.64 4.05
C GLU A 43 -9.07 -10.01 4.52
N THR A 44 -8.66 -10.43 5.72
CA THR A 44 -9.20 -11.61 6.39
C THR A 44 -10.69 -11.42 6.73
N LEU A 45 -11.07 -10.23 7.23
CA LEU A 45 -12.46 -9.87 7.51
C LEU A 45 -13.32 -9.90 6.24
N VAL A 46 -12.85 -9.30 5.14
CA VAL A 46 -13.54 -9.32 3.84
C VAL A 46 -13.74 -10.75 3.35
N LYS A 47 -12.72 -11.61 3.48
CA LYS A 47 -12.79 -13.02 3.09
C LYS A 47 -13.82 -13.79 3.92
N HIS A 48 -13.84 -13.61 5.24
CA HIS A 48 -14.85 -14.24 6.11
C HIS A 48 -16.27 -13.77 5.77
N ILE A 49 -16.46 -12.47 5.54
CA ILE A 49 -17.78 -11.93 5.12
C ILE A 49 -18.24 -12.57 3.82
N ALA A 50 -17.36 -12.65 2.82
CA ALA A 50 -17.66 -13.27 1.54
C ALA A 50 -18.10 -14.73 1.68
N GLU A 51 -17.44 -15.50 2.57
CA GLU A 51 -17.81 -16.90 2.86
C GLU A 51 -19.16 -17.01 3.57
N GLN A 52 -19.42 -16.15 4.57
CA GLN A 52 -20.69 -16.15 5.29
C GLN A 52 -21.88 -15.77 4.40
N LEU A 53 -21.67 -14.84 3.46
CA LEU A 53 -22.70 -14.40 2.52
C LEU A 53 -22.78 -15.27 1.26
N ASN A 54 -21.90 -16.25 1.09
CA ASN A 54 -21.73 -17.02 -0.14
C ASN A 54 -21.60 -16.11 -1.39
N MET A 55 -20.85 -15.02 -1.25
CA MET A 55 -20.59 -14.04 -2.30
C MET A 55 -19.14 -14.11 -2.76
N ASP A 56 -18.89 -13.69 -4.00
CA ASP A 56 -17.53 -13.52 -4.49
C ASP A 56 -16.83 -12.42 -3.66
N HIS A 57 -15.63 -12.71 -3.17
CA HIS A 57 -14.87 -11.76 -2.37
C HIS A 57 -14.47 -10.53 -3.18
N ASP A 58 -14.21 -10.65 -4.48
CA ASP A 58 -13.87 -9.51 -5.33
C ASP A 58 -15.08 -8.59 -5.52
N LYS A 59 -16.30 -9.13 -5.56
CA LYS A 59 -17.53 -8.32 -5.53
C LYS A 59 -17.68 -7.58 -4.21
N ILE A 60 -17.45 -8.24 -3.08
CA ILE A 60 -17.48 -7.58 -1.76
C ILE A 60 -16.46 -6.43 -1.71
N ARG A 61 -15.26 -6.63 -2.27
CA ARG A 61 -14.26 -5.56 -2.37
C ARG A 61 -14.76 -4.38 -3.17
N GLU A 62 -15.17 -4.63 -4.41
CA GLU A 62 -15.60 -3.62 -5.36
C GLU A 62 -16.77 -2.79 -4.82
N MET A 63 -17.74 -3.44 -4.18
CA MET A 63 -18.89 -2.78 -3.54
C MET A 63 -18.51 -1.86 -2.37
N ASN A 64 -17.35 -2.08 -1.76
CA ASN A 64 -16.91 -1.34 -0.58
C ASN A 64 -15.74 -0.41 -0.86
N PHE A 65 -15.25 -0.29 -2.10
CA PHE A 65 -14.15 0.63 -2.38
C PHE A 65 -14.51 2.07 -2.02
N TYR A 66 -13.50 2.82 -1.57
CA TYR A 66 -13.62 4.27 -1.51
C TYR A 66 -13.90 4.85 -2.90
N GLU A 67 -14.79 5.84 -2.93
CA GLU A 67 -15.01 6.72 -4.08
C GLU A 67 -14.16 7.99 -3.96
N GLU A 68 -14.11 8.80 -5.02
CA GLU A 68 -13.46 10.11 -5.00
C GLU A 68 -14.12 11.00 -3.93
N GLY A 69 -13.30 11.69 -3.12
CA GLY A 69 -13.80 12.50 -2.00
C GLY A 69 -14.20 11.69 -0.76
N GLY A 70 -14.13 10.36 -0.80
CA GLY A 70 -14.45 9.50 0.35
C GLY A 70 -13.60 9.83 1.59
N CYS A 71 -14.20 9.78 2.77
CA CYS A 71 -13.53 10.11 4.04
C CYS A 71 -13.12 8.85 4.80
N THR A 72 -11.84 8.74 5.15
CA THR A 72 -11.27 7.66 5.97
C THR A 72 -11.79 7.70 7.42
N PRO A 73 -11.65 6.61 8.21
CA PRO A 73 -12.13 6.60 9.60
C PRO A 73 -11.45 7.64 10.50
N PHE A 74 -10.28 8.15 10.09
CA PHE A 74 -9.52 9.19 10.79
C PHE A 74 -9.71 10.59 10.19
N GLY A 75 -10.74 10.80 9.37
CA GLY A 75 -11.16 12.14 8.92
C GLY A 75 -10.44 12.68 7.69
N MET A 76 -9.55 11.92 7.06
CA MET A 76 -8.87 12.34 5.84
C MET A 76 -9.75 12.03 4.61
N HIS A 77 -10.00 13.06 3.79
CA HIS A 77 -10.69 12.91 2.50
C HIS A 77 -9.70 12.47 1.42
N LEU A 78 -10.09 11.47 0.64
CA LEU A 78 -9.30 10.96 -0.47
C LEU A 78 -9.51 11.83 -1.71
N ARG A 79 -8.42 12.35 -2.25
CA ARG A 79 -8.38 13.10 -3.52
C ARG A 79 -7.53 12.34 -4.50
N GLN A 80 -7.85 12.41 -5.80
CA GLN A 80 -7.16 11.66 -6.85
C GLN A 80 -7.15 10.15 -6.57
N ASN A 81 -8.29 9.63 -6.13
CA ASN A 81 -8.49 8.23 -5.82
C ASN A 81 -8.41 7.40 -7.11
N ASN A 82 -7.39 6.53 -7.18
CA ASN A 82 -7.12 5.65 -8.31
C ASN A 82 -7.35 4.16 -7.99
N ILE A 83 -8.04 3.85 -6.89
CA ILE A 83 -8.30 2.47 -6.45
C ILE A 83 -9.01 1.68 -7.55
N ALA A 84 -10.17 2.15 -8.02
CA ALA A 84 -10.94 1.47 -9.05
C ALA A 84 -10.14 1.31 -10.36
N ARG A 85 -9.45 2.37 -10.79
CA ARG A 85 -8.62 2.33 -12.02
C ARG A 85 -7.54 1.26 -11.93
N THR A 86 -6.72 1.30 -10.88
CA THR A 86 -5.62 0.34 -10.70
C THR A 86 -6.11 -1.10 -10.50
N TRP A 87 -7.28 -1.28 -9.88
CA TRP A 87 -7.94 -2.57 -9.76
C TRP A 87 -8.31 -3.14 -11.13
N TYR A 88 -9.06 -2.38 -11.94
CA TYR A 88 -9.52 -2.86 -13.25
C TYR A 88 -8.38 -3.01 -14.27
N GLU A 89 -7.40 -2.09 -14.29
CA GLU A 89 -6.19 -2.23 -15.12
C GLU A 89 -5.41 -3.50 -14.75
N CYS A 90 -5.26 -3.79 -13.46
CA CYS A 90 -4.61 -5.02 -13.00
C CYS A 90 -5.41 -6.27 -13.42
N LYS A 91 -6.73 -6.22 -13.33
CA LYS A 91 -7.63 -7.31 -13.71
C LYS A 91 -7.51 -7.64 -15.20
N GLU A 92 -7.50 -6.60 -16.04
CA GLU A 92 -7.33 -6.71 -17.49
C GLU A 92 -5.93 -7.18 -17.86
N HIS A 93 -4.89 -6.51 -17.38
CA HIS A 93 -3.50 -6.81 -17.76
C HIS A 93 -3.04 -8.20 -17.29
N SER A 94 -3.64 -8.73 -16.23
CA SER A 94 -3.32 -10.06 -15.70
C SER A 94 -4.20 -11.17 -16.29
N ASP A 95 -5.15 -10.86 -17.17
CA ASP A 95 -6.16 -11.77 -17.72
C ASP A 95 -6.85 -12.58 -16.59
N TYR A 96 -7.25 -11.88 -15.54
CA TYR A 96 -7.61 -12.49 -14.26
C TYR A 96 -8.82 -13.41 -14.39
N GLU A 97 -9.89 -12.98 -15.06
CA GLU A 97 -11.14 -13.73 -15.17
C GLU A 97 -10.93 -15.05 -15.94
N HIS A 98 -10.21 -15.01 -17.07
CA HIS A 98 -9.90 -16.21 -17.81
C HIS A 98 -9.03 -17.18 -16.99
N ARG A 99 -8.00 -16.67 -16.30
CA ARG A 99 -7.14 -17.49 -15.44
C ARG A 99 -7.89 -18.05 -14.23
N LEU A 100 -8.87 -17.33 -13.70
CA LEU A 100 -9.74 -17.80 -12.63
C LEU A 100 -10.57 -19.00 -13.10
N GLU A 101 -11.14 -18.95 -14.31
CA GLU A 101 -11.82 -20.11 -14.92
C GLU A 101 -10.88 -21.30 -15.10
N GLN A 102 -9.66 -21.07 -15.60
CA GLN A 102 -8.65 -22.13 -15.72
C GLN A 102 -8.29 -22.76 -14.36
N VAL A 103 -8.18 -21.96 -13.30
CA VAL A 103 -7.94 -22.45 -11.94
C VAL A 103 -9.12 -23.27 -11.43
N ARG A 104 -10.36 -22.83 -11.67
CA ARG A 104 -11.58 -23.58 -11.31
C ARG A 104 -11.62 -24.93 -12.02
N GLU A 105 -11.35 -24.95 -13.32
CA GLU A 105 -11.34 -26.19 -14.11
C GLU A 105 -10.22 -27.14 -13.66
N PHE A 106 -9.01 -26.62 -13.46
CA PHE A 106 -7.90 -27.40 -12.91
C PHE A 106 -8.28 -28.03 -11.57
N ASN A 107 -8.91 -27.28 -10.67
CA ASN A 107 -9.34 -27.77 -9.37
C ASN A 107 -10.49 -28.79 -9.45
N ARG A 108 -11.33 -28.74 -10.49
CA ARG A 108 -12.40 -29.71 -10.71
C ARG A 108 -11.84 -31.08 -11.08
N VAL A 109 -10.84 -31.12 -11.96
CA VAL A 109 -10.29 -32.39 -12.49
C VAL A 109 -9.12 -32.96 -11.67
N ASN A 110 -8.50 -32.18 -10.79
CA ASN A 110 -7.38 -32.64 -9.95
C ASN A 110 -7.81 -32.81 -8.48
N LYS A 111 -7.80 -34.03 -7.95
CA LYS A 111 -8.18 -34.32 -6.56
C LYS A 111 -7.11 -33.87 -5.54
N TYR A 112 -5.85 -34.21 -5.77
CA TYR A 112 -4.75 -34.05 -4.80
C TYR A 112 -3.86 -32.82 -5.02
N ARG A 113 -4.09 -32.09 -6.12
CA ARG A 113 -3.37 -30.85 -6.43
C ARG A 113 -4.39 -29.78 -6.75
N LYS A 114 -4.28 -28.62 -6.08
CA LYS A 114 -5.13 -27.46 -6.32
C LYS A 114 -4.28 -26.25 -6.70
N ARG A 115 -4.90 -25.28 -7.36
CA ARG A 115 -4.37 -23.96 -7.68
C ARG A 115 -5.24 -22.90 -7.01
N GLY A 116 -4.63 -21.77 -6.69
CA GLY A 116 -5.29 -20.57 -6.23
C GLY A 116 -4.82 -19.38 -7.05
N ILE A 117 -5.71 -18.42 -7.26
CA ILE A 117 -5.41 -17.11 -7.82
C ILE A 117 -6.16 -16.08 -6.97
N TYR A 118 -5.56 -14.90 -6.81
CA TYR A 118 -6.12 -13.86 -5.96
C TYR A 118 -5.59 -12.50 -6.37
N MET A 119 -6.44 -11.49 -6.32
CA MET A 119 -6.07 -10.09 -6.47
C MET A 119 -6.25 -9.35 -5.14
N MET A 120 -5.34 -8.41 -4.86
CA MET A 120 -5.28 -7.69 -3.60
C MET A 120 -5.13 -6.20 -3.84
N PRO A 121 -6.13 -5.38 -3.50
CA PRO A 121 -6.02 -3.94 -3.61
C PRO A 121 -5.22 -3.38 -2.41
N THR A 122 -4.59 -2.22 -2.59
CA THR A 122 -3.93 -1.54 -1.48
C THR A 122 -3.99 -0.02 -1.58
N ARG A 123 -4.22 0.64 -0.45
CA ARG A 123 -4.00 2.08 -0.27
C ARG A 123 -2.98 2.27 0.85
N PHE A 124 -1.91 3.02 0.57
CA PHE A 124 -0.86 3.28 1.54
C PHE A 124 -0.63 4.78 1.70
N GLY A 125 -0.86 5.30 2.91
CA GLY A 125 -0.61 6.69 3.26
C GLY A 125 0.89 6.97 3.36
N ILE A 126 1.33 8.08 2.77
CA ILE A 126 2.73 8.48 2.75
C ILE A 126 2.92 9.70 3.64
N GLY A 127 3.79 9.55 4.63
CA GLY A 127 4.16 10.62 5.55
C GLY A 127 4.31 10.13 6.99
N PHE A 128 5.00 10.92 7.79
CA PHE A 128 5.08 10.73 9.23
C PHE A 128 3.89 11.39 9.93
N GLY A 129 3.35 10.74 10.97
CA GLY A 129 2.29 11.32 11.80
C GLY A 129 2.72 12.57 12.57
N LEU A 130 4.02 12.73 12.82
CA LEU A 130 4.60 13.95 13.39
C LEU A 130 5.07 14.86 12.27
N LYS A 131 4.42 16.03 12.14
CA LYS A 131 4.66 16.99 11.05
C LYS A 131 6.15 17.35 10.91
N GLN A 132 6.85 17.51 12.03
CA GLN A 132 8.26 17.90 12.09
C GLN A 132 9.19 16.85 11.46
N LEU A 133 8.80 15.59 11.37
CA LEU A 133 9.61 14.56 10.70
C LEU A 133 9.48 14.61 9.17
N ASN A 134 8.51 15.36 8.63
CA ASN A 134 8.32 15.56 7.20
C ASN A 134 9.09 16.79 6.68
N GLN A 135 10.31 16.99 7.17
CA GLN A 135 11.22 18.04 6.71
C GLN A 135 12.49 17.42 6.11
N ALA A 136 13.15 18.14 5.20
CA ALA A 136 14.40 17.72 4.59
C ALA A 136 15.29 18.94 4.30
N GLY A 137 16.59 18.71 4.22
CA GLY A 137 17.59 19.72 3.90
C GLY A 137 18.67 19.18 2.97
N ALA A 138 19.29 20.08 2.20
CA ALA A 138 20.40 19.80 1.31
C ALA A 138 21.40 20.96 1.31
N LEU A 139 22.67 20.64 1.05
CA LEU A 139 23.77 21.57 0.83
C LEU A 139 24.30 21.35 -0.59
N VAL A 140 24.40 22.42 -1.36
CA VAL A 140 24.95 22.40 -2.72
C VAL A 140 26.15 23.32 -2.77
N LEU A 141 27.29 22.80 -3.24
CA LEU A 141 28.52 23.56 -3.46
C LEU A 141 28.82 23.57 -4.95
N ILE A 142 29.13 24.75 -5.49
CA ILE A 142 29.57 24.94 -6.88
C ILE A 142 31.02 25.40 -6.82
N TYR A 143 31.91 24.62 -7.41
CA TYR A 143 33.33 24.92 -7.46
C TYR A 143 33.66 25.83 -8.64
N THR A 144 34.84 26.45 -8.60
CA THR A 144 35.29 27.38 -9.63
C THR A 144 35.56 26.72 -10.99
N ASP A 145 35.73 25.40 -11.01
CA ASP A 145 35.82 24.60 -12.25
C ASP A 145 34.45 24.24 -12.83
N GLY A 146 33.36 24.69 -12.18
CA GLY A 146 31.98 24.41 -12.57
C GLY A 146 31.43 23.09 -12.03
N SER A 147 32.24 22.26 -11.36
CA SER A 147 31.74 21.03 -10.76
C SER A 147 30.79 21.31 -9.58
N VAL A 148 29.83 20.42 -9.37
CA VAL A 148 28.79 20.56 -8.34
C VAL A 148 28.85 19.39 -7.37
N LEU A 149 28.94 19.67 -6.08
CA LEU A 149 28.77 18.70 -5.00
C LEU A 149 27.43 18.92 -4.30
N VAL A 150 26.69 17.84 -4.09
CA VAL A 150 25.41 17.86 -3.38
C VAL A 150 25.45 16.91 -2.19
N SER A 151 25.02 17.39 -1.03
CA SER A 151 24.81 16.60 0.18
C SER A 151 23.40 16.83 0.71
N HIS A 152 22.76 15.81 1.29
CA HIS A 152 21.43 15.92 1.87
C HIS A 152 21.29 14.98 3.07
N GLY A 153 20.30 15.23 3.93
CA GLY A 153 20.08 14.46 5.17
C GLY A 153 19.54 13.03 4.98
N GLY A 154 19.49 12.53 3.76
CA GLY A 154 18.92 11.21 3.44
C GLY A 154 20.00 10.17 3.24
N MET A 155 19.73 8.92 3.61
CA MET A 155 20.71 7.83 3.53
C MET A 155 20.40 6.90 2.35
N GLU A 156 21.40 6.59 1.53
CA GLU A 156 21.34 5.51 0.55
C GLU A 156 21.39 4.14 1.24
N MET A 157 20.41 3.30 0.96
CA MET A 157 20.30 1.93 1.48
C MET A 157 19.77 0.96 0.40
N GLY A 158 19.97 1.30 -0.88
CA GLY A 158 19.60 0.49 -2.05
C GLY A 158 18.34 0.97 -2.78
N GLN A 159 17.69 2.04 -2.31
CA GLN A 159 16.50 2.64 -2.93
C GLN A 159 16.82 3.62 -4.07
N GLY A 160 18.11 3.88 -4.33
CA GLY A 160 18.60 4.77 -5.37
C GLY A 160 18.27 6.24 -5.06
N LEU A 161 18.32 6.62 -3.78
CA LEU A 161 18.08 7.99 -3.35
C LEU A 161 19.11 8.95 -3.94
N HIS A 162 20.40 8.62 -3.86
CA HIS A 162 21.45 9.53 -4.35
C HIS A 162 21.34 9.71 -5.87
N THR A 163 21.05 8.63 -6.60
CA THR A 163 20.78 8.68 -8.04
C THR A 163 19.61 9.60 -8.38
N LYS A 164 18.50 9.50 -7.64
CA LYS A 164 17.33 10.37 -7.83
C LYS A 164 17.62 11.84 -7.54
N ILE A 165 18.45 12.13 -6.55
CA ILE A 165 18.87 13.50 -6.25
C ILE A 165 19.66 14.08 -7.42
N LEU A 166 20.61 13.33 -7.98
CA LEU A 166 21.39 13.75 -9.15
C LEU A 166 20.53 13.96 -10.41
N GLN A 167 19.44 13.19 -10.56
CA GLN A 167 18.48 13.34 -11.66
C GLN A 167 17.61 14.60 -11.56
N SER A 168 17.67 15.33 -10.44
CA SER A 168 16.88 16.55 -10.27
C SER A 168 17.18 17.53 -11.40
N LYS A 169 16.11 17.95 -12.11
CA LYS A 169 16.16 18.79 -13.31
C LYS A 169 16.88 20.13 -13.09
N GLN A 170 17.02 20.56 -11.84
CA GLN A 170 17.76 21.77 -11.47
C GLN A 170 19.28 21.59 -11.49
N LEU A 171 19.80 20.37 -11.26
CA LEU A 171 21.24 20.08 -11.32
C LEU A 171 21.73 19.85 -12.75
N GLY A 172 20.87 19.33 -13.64
CA GLY A 172 21.21 19.14 -15.06
C GLY A 172 21.27 20.43 -15.90
N LYS A 173 21.15 21.61 -15.27
CA LYS A 173 21.25 22.94 -15.90
C LYS A 173 22.35 23.82 -15.31
N LEU A 174 23.04 23.34 -14.27
CA LEU A 174 24.21 23.98 -13.67
C LEU A 174 25.46 23.42 -14.33
#